data_AF-A0A382B1I5-F1
#
_entry.id   AF-A0A382B1I5-F1
#
_cell.length_a   1.000
_cell.length_b   1.000
_cell.length_c   1.000
_cell.angle_alpha   90.00
_cell.angle_beta   90.00
_cell.angle_gamma   90.00
#
_symmetry.space_group_name_H-M   'P 1'
#
loop_
_entity.id
_entity.type
_entity.pdbx_description
1 polymer ?
#
loop_
_entity_poly.entity_id
_entity_poly.type
_entity_poly.pdbx_seq_one_letter_code
_entity_poly.pdbx_strand_id
1 'polypeptide(L)' 'MNEYFDNLLKATGNEFGSKVSDGVEAGDVSGYIDTGSYILNALISGDIYGGIPTNKITAFAGETATG' A
#
# COMPACT_ATOMS: atom_id res chain seq x y z
N MET A 1 -27.23 3.61 4.48
CA MET A 1 -25.92 4.25 4.80
C MET A 1 -25.03 4.37 3.56
N ASN A 2 -25.01 3.39 2.66
CA ASN A 2 -24.21 3.43 1.42
C ASN A 2 -24.51 4.62 0.50
N GLU A 3 -25.80 4.96 0.30
CA GLU A 3 -26.20 6.07 -0.58
C GLU A 3 -25.73 7.46 -0.10
N TYR A 4 -25.50 7.65 1.20
CA TYR A 4 -25.06 8.95 1.73
C TYR A 4 -23.63 9.28 1.28
N PHE A 5 -22.74 8.30 1.35
CA PHE A 5 -21.35 8.46 0.92
C PHE A 5 -21.23 8.62 -0.60
N ASP A 6 -22.07 7.92 -1.37
CA ASP A 6 -22.10 8.06 -2.83
C ASP A 6 -22.59 9.45 -3.26
N ASN A 7 -23.59 10.01 -2.56
CA ASN A 7 -24.07 11.36 -2.82
C ASN A 7 -23.07 12.43 -2.39
N LEU A 8 -22.32 12.22 -1.31
CA LEU A 8 -21.22 13.10 -0.89
C LEU A 8 -20.09 13.11 -1.92
N LEU A 9 -19.64 11.95 -2.40
CA LEU A 9 -18.60 11.84 -3.44
C LEU A 9 -19.01 12.60 -4.71
N LYS A 10 -20.26 12.46 -5.15
CA LYS A 10 -20.78 13.19 -6.32
C LYS A 10 -20.82 14.70 -6.10
N ALA A 11 -21.12 15.16 -4.89
CA ALA A 11 -21.19 16.58 -4.57
C ALA A 11 -19.81 17.25 -4.44
N THR A 12 -18.76 16.49 -4.10
CA THR A 12 -17.40 17.05 -3.96
C THR A 12 -16.72 17.28 -5.31
N GLY A 13 -17.22 16.69 -6.40
CA GLY A 13 -16.65 16.86 -7.75
C GLY A 13 -15.21 16.36 -7.88
N ASN A 14 -14.73 15.56 -6.92
CA ASN A 14 -13.35 15.07 -6.90
C ASN A 14 -13.23 13.78 -7.71
N GLU A 15 -12.72 13.91 -8.92
CA GLU A 15 -12.41 12.83 -9.87
C GLU A 15 -11.39 11.78 -9.36
N PHE A 16 -10.72 12.04 -8.24
CA PHE A 16 -9.80 11.10 -7.56
C PHE A 16 -10.32 10.62 -6.19
N GLY A 17 -11.47 11.13 -5.74
CA GLY A 17 -12.06 10.73 -4.47
C GLY A 17 -12.91 9.49 -4.63
N SER A 18 -12.39 8.31 -4.27
CA SER A 18 -13.15 7.07 -4.14
C SER A 18 -13.39 6.73 -2.66
N LYS A 19 -14.32 5.81 -2.39
CA LYS A 19 -14.37 5.20 -1.06
C LYS A 19 -13.08 4.41 -0.87
N VAL A 20 -12.41 4.59 0.27
CA VAL A 20 -11.21 3.79 0.62
C VAL A 20 -11.51 2.28 0.61
N SER A 21 -12.77 1.89 0.85
CA SER A 21 -13.23 0.50 0.75
C SER A 21 -13.17 -0.09 -0.66
N ASP A 22 -13.26 0.76 -1.70
CA ASP A 22 -13.29 0.32 -3.10
C ASP A 22 -11.88 0.24 -3.71
N GLY A 23 -10.87 0.51 -2.88
CA GLY A 23 -9.47 0.54 -3.27
C GLY A 23 -9.06 1.87 -3.90
N VAL A 24 -7.80 2.22 -3.73
CA VAL A 24 -7.18 3.39 -4.36
C VAL A 24 -6.05 2.86 -5.22
N GLU A 25 -6.20 2.80 -6.55
CA GLU A 25 -5.20 2.18 -7.44
C GLU A 25 -3.77 2.71 -7.22
N ALA A 26 -3.62 4.00 -6.90
CA ALA A 26 -2.33 4.60 -6.59
C ALA A 26 -1.77 4.18 -5.22
N GLY A 27 -2.66 3.98 -4.23
CA GLY A 27 -2.32 3.70 -2.84
C GLY A 27 -2.20 2.22 -2.51
N ASP A 28 -2.99 1.35 -3.16
CA ASP A 28 -3.05 -0.06 -2.82
C ASP A 28 -1.80 -0.81 -3.25
N VAL A 29 -1.47 -1.81 -2.45
CA VAL A 29 -0.40 -2.76 -2.72
C VAL A 29 -1.00 -3.96 -3.43
N SER A 30 -0.55 -4.23 -4.65
CA SER A 30 -1.09 -5.32 -5.47
C SER A 30 -0.66 -6.71 -4.98
N GLY A 31 0.35 -6.77 -4.11
CA GLY A 31 0.92 -7.99 -3.56
C GLY A 31 2.32 -7.79 -3.00
N TYR A 32 2.86 -8.82 -2.38
CA TYR A 32 4.16 -8.79 -1.70
C TYR A 32 5.10 -9.90 -2.19
N ILE A 33 6.40 -9.60 -2.18
CA ILE A 33 7.49 -10.55 -2.44
C ILE A 33 8.23 -10.78 -1.13
N ASP A 34 8.36 -12.03 -0.70
CA ASP A 34 9.10 -12.40 0.51
C ASP A 34 10.58 -12.00 0.41
N THR A 35 11.11 -11.38 1.48
CA THR A 35 12.52 -11.01 1.56
C THR A 35 13.42 -12.14 2.06
N GLY A 36 12.83 -13.26 2.52
CA GLY A 36 13.55 -14.37 3.17
C GLY A 36 13.90 -14.11 4.63
N SER A 37 13.46 -12.98 5.20
CA SER A 37 13.62 -12.62 6.61
C SER A 37 12.29 -12.13 7.17
N TYR A 38 11.73 -12.87 8.14
CA TYR A 38 10.48 -12.49 8.81
C TYR A 38 10.54 -11.11 9.47
N ILE A 39 11.71 -10.72 9.98
CA ILE A 39 11.92 -9.40 10.60
C ILE A 39 11.92 -8.30 9.54
N LEU A 40 12.59 -8.52 8.41
CA LEU A 40 12.63 -7.54 7.32
C LEU A 40 11.25 -7.37 6.66
N ASN A 41 10.52 -8.49 6.52
CA ASN A 41 9.13 -8.52 6.09
C ASN A 41 8.24 -7.62 6.98
N ALA A 42 8.30 -7.83 8.31
CA ALA A 42 7.51 -7.03 9.25
C ALA A 42 7.86 -5.54 9.21
N LEU A 43 9.14 -5.19 9.03
CA LEU A 43 9.60 -3.80 8.96
C LEU A 43 9.12 -3.07 7.70
N ILE A 44 9.08 -3.76 6.56
CA ILE A 44 8.74 -3.15 5.26
C ILE A 44 7.23 -3.14 5.02
N SER A 45 6.52 -4.20 5.43
CA SER A 45 5.11 -4.40 5.09
C SER A 45 4.14 -4.21 6.27
N GLY A 46 4.64 -4.23 7.51
CA GLY A 46 3.81 -4.29 8.72
C GLY A 46 3.30 -5.69 9.08
N ASP A 47 3.64 -6.72 8.30
CA ASP A 47 3.28 -8.12 8.53
C ASP A 47 4.53 -9.02 8.37
N ILE A 48 4.70 -10.02 9.23
CA ILE A 48 5.78 -11.01 9.12
C ILE A 48 5.70 -11.83 7.82
N TYR A 49 4.51 -11.97 7.24
CA TYR A 49 4.28 -12.65 5.96
C TYR A 49 4.15 -11.69 4.77
N GLY A 50 4.12 -10.38 5.02
CA GLY A 50 4.18 -9.36 3.99
C GLY A 50 5.62 -8.93 3.75
N GLY A 51 6.02 -8.68 2.51
CA GLY A 51 7.40 -8.38 2.15
C GLY A 51 7.52 -7.09 1.34
N ILE A 52 8.29 -7.13 0.26
CA ILE A 52 8.45 -5.99 -0.64
C ILE A 52 7.18 -5.82 -1.49
N PRO A 53 6.54 -4.63 -1.49
CA PRO A 53 5.37 -4.35 -2.33
C PRO A 53 5.72 -4.44 -3.82
N THR A 54 4.97 -5.26 -4.56
CA THR A 54 5.28 -5.61 -5.97
C THR A 54 5.08 -4.44 -6.94
N ASN A 55 4.16 -3.53 -6.63
CA ASN A 55 3.81 -2.38 -7.47
C ASN A 55 4.39 -1.05 -6.98
N LYS A 56 5.43 -1.08 -6.12
CA LYS A 56 6.08 0.11 -5.58
C LYS A 56 7.60 0.00 -5.71
N ILE A 57 8.27 1.15 -5.81
CA ILE A 57 9.73 1.20 -5.85
C ILE A 57 10.25 1.07 -4.42
N THR A 58 11.16 0.12 -4.19
CA THR A 58 11.84 -0.09 -2.90
C THR A 58 13.33 0.18 -3.07
N ALA A 59 13.89 1.06 -2.25
CA ALA A 59 15.32 1.41 -2.27
C ALA A 59 15.95 1.07 -0.92
N PHE A 60 17.12 0.43 -0.95
CA PHE A 60 17.92 0.13 0.23
C PHE A 60 19.07 1.14 0.31
N ALA A 61 19.23 1.77 1.47
CA ALA A 61 20.31 2.69 1.76
C ALA A 61 21.09 2.20 2.98
N GLY A 62 22.42 2.15 2.86
CA GLY A 62 23.31 1.67 3.91
C GLY A 62 24.77 1.95 3.56
N GLU A 63 25.63 1.84 4.57
CA GLU A 63 27.09 1.92 4.38
C GLU A 63 27.62 0.69 3.62
N THR A 64 28.84 0.78 3.09
CA THR A 64 29.50 -0.34 2.43
C THR A 64 29.58 -1.56 3.37
N ALA A 65 29.32 -2.77 2.84
CA ALA A 65 29.34 -4.04 3.57
C ALA A 65 28.22 -4.26 4.62
N THR A 66 27.02 -3.71 4.38
CA THR A 66 25.83 -3.89 5.22
C THR A 66 24.83 -4.95 4.75
N GLY A 67 25.15 -5.64 3.64
CA GLY A 67 24.30 -6.66 3.01
C GLY A 67 24.47 -8.05 3.61
#